data_AF-A0A1B6F3W4-F1
#
_entry.id   AF-A0A1B6F3W4-F1
#
_cell.length_a   1.000
_cell.length_b   1.000
_cell.length_c   1.000
_cell.angle_alpha   90.00
_cell.angle_beta   90.00
_cell.angle_gamma   90.00
#
_symmetry.space_group_name_H-M   'P 1'
#
loop_
_entity.id
_entity.type
_entity.pdbx_description
1 polymer ?
#
loop_
_entity_poly.entity_id
_entity_poly.type
_entity_poly.pdbx_seq_one_letter_code
_entity_poly.pdbx_strand_id
1 'polypeptide(L)'
;GIVQNNLSNNIVRIGGRSKSELLEPFNLRERRKSVAYFSPNFYQAALLKDLKREMSEIFENIKILQDNLEHLEKNDGILSLKTLKIVMSKPHQTYFKNNDHVLEWLLLGVSDQGRSQKKLISTDDKGVKRRQTENVLDDFGIDLADFENVNRLKEVFFDRIDLEETDQQTNANIQIFFSYTFEEIQKKIEEYERIFESLPNSEESREMIQQKMHDAKQAVSGLKLILSHFEDRLTNIGIPSENDTRRLFTVENVNALNSNERWVLYKIWIEFLKSGYWMMLGKLEERYRRGARRYDEVRQFDDLRIVQQADVVGITTTTAARLQAMLRELKPKIVIVEEAAEVLEAHIVASLSVYCQHLILIGDHKQLRPSPSEYKLGKDYHLDVSLFERLIKNGVNFHILNTQ
;
A
#
# COMPACT_ATOMS: atom_id res chain seq x y z
N GLY A 1 -39.07 -23.07 0.33
CA GLY A 1 -39.74 -24.37 0.35
C GLY A 1 -38.77 -25.49 0.69
N ILE A 2 -37.99 -25.97 -0.29
CA ILE A 2 -37.13 -27.17 -0.16
C ILE A 2 -35.92 -26.96 0.79
N VAL A 3 -35.45 -25.72 0.91
CA VAL A 3 -34.28 -25.33 1.72
C VAL A 3 -34.58 -25.34 3.23
N GLN A 4 -35.84 -25.21 3.67
CA GLN A 4 -36.17 -24.94 5.08
C GLN A 4 -36.20 -26.17 5.99
N ASN A 5 -36.34 -27.40 5.44
CA ASN A 5 -36.59 -28.58 6.28
C ASN A 5 -35.49 -29.64 6.28
N ASN A 6 -34.43 -29.52 5.46
CA ASN A 6 -33.45 -30.60 5.26
C ASN A 6 -31.97 -30.19 5.16
N LEU A 7 -31.60 -28.94 5.43
CA LEU A 7 -30.18 -28.58 5.50
C LEU A 7 -29.61 -29.08 6.83
N SER A 8 -29.14 -30.34 6.84
CA SER A 8 -28.34 -30.86 7.94
C SER A 8 -27.06 -30.02 8.12
N ASN A 9 -26.42 -30.13 9.28
CA ASN A 9 -25.14 -29.47 9.57
C ASN A 9 -23.98 -29.88 8.63
N ASN A 10 -24.22 -30.74 7.64
CA ASN A 10 -23.22 -31.38 6.79
C ASN A 10 -22.99 -30.65 5.46
N ILE A 11 -23.39 -29.38 5.36
CA ILE A 11 -23.19 -28.56 4.16
C ILE A 11 -22.24 -27.41 4.48
N VAL A 12 -21.25 -27.22 3.61
CA VAL A 12 -20.31 -26.10 3.68
C VAL A 12 -20.34 -25.32 2.37
N ARG A 13 -20.41 -24.00 2.48
CA ARG A 13 -20.42 -23.05 1.36
C ARG A 13 -19.14 -22.23 1.34
N ILE A 14 -18.46 -22.20 0.20
CA ILE A 14 -17.24 -21.43 -0.03
C ILE A 14 -17.54 -20.31 -1.02
N GLY A 15 -17.55 -19.07 -0.54
CA GLY A 15 -17.77 -17.86 -1.35
C GLY A 15 -18.67 -16.83 -0.65
N GLY A 16 -18.54 -15.54 -1.02
CA GLY A 16 -19.23 -14.43 -0.33
C GLY A 16 -20.50 -13.90 -1.00
N ARG A 17 -20.92 -14.42 -2.16
CA ARG A 17 -21.92 -13.75 -3.01
C ARG A 17 -23.40 -13.95 -2.61
N SER A 18 -23.70 -14.76 -1.59
CA SER A 18 -25.09 -14.95 -1.16
C SER A 18 -25.51 -13.85 -0.18
N LYS A 19 -26.67 -13.24 -0.41
CA LYS A 19 -27.31 -12.28 0.51
C LYS A 19 -28.33 -12.93 1.45
N SER A 20 -28.47 -14.25 1.40
CA SER A 20 -29.47 -14.98 2.18
C SER A 20 -28.95 -15.26 3.59
N GLU A 21 -29.58 -14.68 4.61
CA GLU A 21 -29.27 -14.94 6.02
C GLU A 21 -29.38 -16.42 6.39
N LEU A 22 -30.27 -17.18 5.71
CA LEU A 22 -30.42 -18.62 5.90
C LEU A 22 -29.18 -19.42 5.48
N LEU A 23 -28.36 -18.87 4.58
CA LEU A 23 -27.17 -19.54 4.05
C LEU A 23 -25.87 -19.12 4.76
N GLU A 24 -25.93 -18.12 5.65
CA GLU A 24 -24.78 -17.64 6.41
C GLU A 24 -24.20 -18.69 7.38
N PRO A 25 -25.01 -19.48 8.12
CA PRO A 25 -24.47 -20.53 9.01
C PRO A 25 -23.68 -21.63 8.28
N PHE A 26 -23.91 -21.80 6.98
CA PHE A 26 -23.20 -22.78 6.14
C PHE A 26 -21.94 -22.18 5.49
N ASN A 27 -21.71 -20.87 5.58
CA ASN A 27 -20.51 -20.23 5.04
C ASN A 27 -19.27 -20.71 5.81
N LEU A 28 -18.22 -21.07 5.08
CA LEU A 28 -16.92 -21.45 5.63
C LEU A 28 -16.39 -20.39 6.62
N ARG A 29 -16.63 -19.09 6.37
CA ARG A 29 -16.28 -18.00 7.30
C ARG A 29 -16.94 -18.17 8.67
N GLU A 30 -18.23 -18.49 8.72
CA GLU A 30 -18.94 -18.70 9.98
C GLU A 30 -18.55 -20.02 10.63
N ARG A 31 -18.33 -21.09 9.84
CA ARG A 31 -17.83 -22.39 10.34
C ARG A 31 -16.43 -22.28 10.95
N ARG A 32 -15.57 -21.37 10.47
CA ARG A 32 -14.28 -21.10 11.11
C ARG A 32 -14.44 -20.57 12.54
N LYS A 33 -15.45 -19.74 12.81
CA LYS A 33 -15.66 -19.17 14.15
C LYS A 33 -16.04 -20.24 15.17
N SER A 34 -16.84 -21.23 14.77
CA SER A 34 -17.21 -22.35 15.64
C SER A 34 -16.06 -23.33 15.88
N VAL A 35 -15.16 -23.51 14.90
CA VAL A 35 -14.00 -24.41 14.99
C VAL A 35 -12.78 -23.77 15.67
N ALA A 36 -12.64 -22.44 15.62
CA ALA A 36 -11.58 -21.71 16.33
C ALA A 36 -11.59 -21.96 17.85
N TYR A 37 -12.75 -22.33 18.42
CA TYR A 37 -12.89 -22.70 19.82
C TYR A 37 -12.37 -24.12 20.17
N PHE A 38 -12.22 -24.98 19.16
CA PHE A 38 -11.94 -26.42 19.35
C PHE A 38 -10.75 -26.93 18.52
N SER A 39 -9.97 -26.07 17.85
CA SER A 39 -8.87 -26.52 17.02
C SER A 39 -7.88 -27.35 17.85
N PRO A 40 -7.72 -28.66 17.55
CA PRO A 40 -6.86 -29.54 18.34
C PRO A 40 -5.38 -29.23 18.16
N ASN A 41 -5.01 -28.34 17.22
CA ASN A 41 -3.65 -27.92 16.94
C ASN A 41 -3.40 -26.49 17.43
N PHE A 42 -3.12 -26.34 18.72
CA PHE A 42 -2.65 -25.08 19.34
C PHE A 42 -1.55 -24.40 18.51
N TYR A 43 -0.64 -25.19 17.94
CA TYR A 43 0.47 -24.70 17.10
C TYR A 43 0.03 -23.98 15.82
N GLN A 44 -1.03 -24.42 15.14
CA GLN A 44 -1.51 -23.78 13.90
C GLN A 44 -2.20 -22.44 14.17
N ALA A 45 -3.03 -22.39 15.21
CA ALA A 45 -3.69 -21.15 15.63
C ALA A 45 -2.66 -20.10 16.10
N ALA A 46 -1.64 -20.53 16.86
CA ALA A 46 -0.53 -19.66 17.25
C ALA A 46 0.25 -19.15 16.02
N LEU A 47 0.56 -20.02 15.07
CA LEU A 47 1.25 -19.65 13.82
C LEU A 47 0.45 -18.64 12.99
N LEU A 48 -0.85 -18.84 12.80
CA LEU A 48 -1.71 -17.90 12.08
C LEU A 48 -1.75 -16.53 12.77
N LYS A 49 -1.79 -16.50 14.11
CA LYS A 49 -1.74 -15.27 14.89
C LYS A 49 -0.40 -14.56 14.72
N ASP A 50 0.71 -15.29 14.77
CA ASP A 50 2.06 -14.74 14.58
C ASP A 50 2.24 -14.20 13.16
N LEU A 51 1.81 -14.94 12.13
CA LEU A 51 1.82 -14.48 10.73
C LEU A 51 0.97 -13.23 10.55
N LYS A 52 -0.25 -13.19 11.12
CA LYS A 52 -1.11 -12.01 11.07
C LYS A 52 -0.43 -10.80 11.74
N ARG A 53 0.21 -10.99 12.90
CA ARG A 53 0.95 -9.92 13.58
C ARG A 53 2.09 -9.39 12.71
N GLU A 54 2.94 -10.28 12.19
CA GLU A 54 4.06 -9.91 11.32
C GLU A 54 3.59 -9.16 10.07
N MET A 55 2.56 -9.67 9.38
CA MET A 55 1.98 -9.00 8.22
C MET A 55 1.41 -7.62 8.56
N SER A 56 0.80 -7.46 9.74
CA SER A 56 0.27 -6.17 10.18
C SER A 56 1.39 -5.14 10.40
N GLU A 57 2.50 -5.57 11.01
CA GLU A 57 3.68 -4.71 11.22
C GLU A 57 4.31 -4.30 9.88
N ILE A 58 4.44 -5.24 8.93
CA ILE A 58 4.95 -4.94 7.58
C ILE A 58 4.03 -3.96 6.86
N PHE A 59 2.71 -4.17 6.93
CA PHE A 59 1.72 -3.31 6.27
C PHE A 59 1.77 -1.87 6.80
N GLU A 60 1.90 -1.70 8.12
CA GLU A 60 2.05 -0.36 8.71
C GLU A 60 3.33 0.33 8.21
N ASN A 61 4.44 -0.41 8.11
CA ASN A 61 5.69 0.12 7.57
C ASN A 61 5.58 0.50 6.08
N ILE A 62 4.87 -0.28 5.27
CA ILE A 62 4.54 0.05 3.88
C ILE A 62 3.78 1.38 3.82
N LYS A 63 2.73 1.53 4.65
CA LYS A 63 1.92 2.75 4.70
C LYS A 63 2.76 3.96 5.10
N ILE A 64 3.61 3.82 6.12
CA ILE A 64 4.53 4.89 6.55
C ILE A 64 5.46 5.31 5.39
N LEU A 65 6.03 4.36 4.65
CA LEU A 65 6.92 4.68 3.52
C LEU A 65 6.19 5.36 2.37
N GLN A 66 4.99 4.89 2.02
CA GLN A 66 4.17 5.51 0.98
C GLN A 66 3.81 6.96 1.34
N ASP A 67 3.39 7.19 2.58
CA ASP A 67 3.08 8.52 3.13
C ASP A 67 4.33 9.43 3.09
N ASN A 68 5.49 8.93 3.54
CA ASN A 68 6.74 9.69 3.44
C ASN A 68 7.11 10.04 2.00
N LEU A 69 6.98 9.10 1.06
CA LEU A 69 7.26 9.33 -0.36
C LEU A 69 6.34 10.40 -0.93
N GLU A 70 5.05 10.39 -0.58
CA GLU A 70 4.09 11.43 -0.97
C GLU A 70 4.53 12.82 -0.48
N HIS A 71 4.91 12.93 0.80
CA HIS A 71 5.42 14.18 1.39
C HIS A 71 6.73 14.66 0.73
N LEU A 72 7.62 13.74 0.36
CA LEU A 72 8.87 14.05 -0.35
C LEU A 72 8.63 14.47 -1.80
N GLU A 73 7.61 13.92 -2.49
CA GLU A 73 7.25 14.31 -3.85
C GLU A 73 6.59 15.69 -3.91
N LYS A 74 5.75 16.01 -2.92
CA LYS A 74 5.12 17.34 -2.81
C LYS A 74 6.10 18.44 -2.39
N ASN A 75 7.28 18.06 -1.90
CA ASN A 75 8.25 18.98 -1.30
C ASN A 75 7.64 19.81 -0.15
N ASP A 76 6.98 19.15 0.81
CA ASP A 76 6.19 19.83 1.87
C ASP A 76 7.03 20.72 2.83
N GLY A 77 8.35 20.70 2.68
CA GLY A 77 9.23 21.68 3.29
C GLY A 77 10.70 21.23 3.32
N ILE A 78 11.43 21.74 4.31
CA ILE A 78 12.85 21.44 4.50
C ILE A 78 13.01 20.30 5.50
N LEU A 79 13.68 19.23 5.07
CA LEU A 79 13.97 18.07 5.90
C LEU A 79 14.86 18.45 7.09
N SER A 80 14.62 17.81 8.22
CA SER A 80 15.47 17.94 9.40
C SER A 80 16.85 17.34 9.13
N LEU A 81 17.85 17.82 9.87
CA LEU A 81 19.19 17.24 9.87
C LEU A 81 19.15 15.76 10.29
N LYS A 82 18.26 15.38 11.20
CA LYS A 82 18.06 13.98 11.61
C LYS A 82 17.72 13.10 10.41
N THR A 83 16.78 13.52 9.57
CA THR A 83 16.40 12.79 8.35
C THR A 83 17.49 12.84 7.29
N LEU A 84 18.12 14.00 7.07
CA LEU A 84 19.18 14.15 6.07
C LEU A 84 20.42 13.31 6.39
N LYS A 85 20.75 13.10 7.68
CA LYS A 85 21.88 12.27 8.10
C LYS A 85 21.80 10.82 7.62
N ILE A 86 20.61 10.32 7.29
CA ILE A 86 20.41 8.98 6.73
C ILE A 86 21.13 8.83 5.38
N VAL A 87 21.23 9.92 4.61
CA VAL A 87 21.67 9.93 3.20
C VAL A 87 22.89 10.82 2.94
N MET A 88 23.31 11.61 3.91
CA MET A 88 24.52 12.44 3.84
C MET A 88 25.79 11.61 3.92
N SER A 89 26.83 12.04 3.20
CA SER A 89 28.19 11.51 3.38
C SER A 89 28.75 11.85 4.77
N LYS A 90 29.74 11.10 5.26
CA LYS A 90 30.29 11.32 6.61
C LYS A 90 30.81 12.76 6.84
N PRO A 91 31.55 13.38 5.90
CA PRO A 91 31.96 14.78 6.02
C PRO A 91 30.77 15.74 6.19
N HIS A 92 29.71 15.56 5.40
CA HIS A 92 28.51 16.40 5.45
C HIS A 92 27.81 16.27 6.81
N GLN A 93 27.67 15.03 7.32
CA GLN A 93 27.06 14.78 8.63
C GLN A 93 27.80 15.47 9.79
N THR A 94 29.13 15.57 9.70
CA THR A 94 29.97 16.20 10.74
C THR A 94 29.96 17.73 10.67
N TYR A 95 29.67 18.30 9.50
CA TYR A 95 29.61 19.75 9.31
C TYR A 95 28.38 20.38 9.97
N PHE A 96 27.21 19.77 9.77
CA PHE A 96 25.95 20.32 10.30
C PHE A 96 25.73 19.95 11.77
N LYS A 97 25.44 20.95 12.60
CA LYS A 97 25.29 20.78 14.05
C LYS A 97 23.84 20.57 14.46
N ASN A 98 22.93 21.33 13.86
CA ASN A 98 21.50 21.34 14.15
C ASN A 98 20.72 21.81 12.91
N ASN A 99 19.39 21.84 13.02
CA ASN A 99 18.50 22.27 11.93
C ASN A 99 18.74 23.75 11.55
N ASP A 100 19.00 24.64 12.53
CA ASP A 100 19.33 26.05 12.29
C ASP A 100 20.52 26.21 11.33
N HIS A 101 21.60 25.46 11.54
CA HIS A 101 22.80 25.51 10.71
C HIS A 101 22.54 25.07 9.26
N VAL A 102 21.65 24.09 9.04
CA VAL A 102 21.25 23.65 7.69
C VAL A 102 20.52 24.76 6.96
N LEU A 103 19.61 25.45 7.64
CA LEU A 103 18.78 26.50 7.03
C LEU A 103 19.58 27.75 6.73
N GLU A 104 20.43 28.16 7.67
CA GLU A 104 21.38 29.25 7.44
C GLU A 104 22.20 28.96 6.19
N TRP A 105 22.73 27.74 6.06
CA TRP A 105 23.52 27.32 4.90
C TRP A 105 22.73 27.37 3.58
N LEU A 106 21.47 26.93 3.56
CA LEU A 106 20.59 27.01 2.39
C LEU A 106 20.22 28.45 2.00
N LEU A 107 20.03 29.33 3.00
CA LEU A 107 19.58 30.72 2.83
C LEU A 107 20.72 31.73 2.69
N LEU A 108 21.97 31.31 2.87
CA LEU A 108 23.14 32.18 2.69
C LEU A 108 23.13 32.83 1.30
N GLY A 109 23.04 34.17 1.28
CA GLY A 109 22.99 34.97 0.06
C GLY A 109 21.58 35.39 -0.40
N VAL A 110 20.52 34.98 0.31
CA VAL A 110 19.13 35.35 -0.02
C VAL A 110 18.79 36.79 0.43
N SER A 111 19.48 37.36 1.44
CA SER A 111 19.61 38.81 1.68
C SER A 111 20.55 39.11 2.86
N ASP A 112 21.22 40.26 2.85
CA ASP A 112 22.03 40.79 3.98
C ASP A 112 21.15 41.18 5.20
N GLN A 113 19.82 41.15 5.05
CA GLN A 113 18.83 41.41 6.11
C GLN A 113 18.44 40.15 6.91
N GLY A 114 18.85 38.96 6.49
CA GLY A 114 18.46 37.69 7.12
C GLY A 114 19.22 37.33 8.40
N ARG A 115 20.31 38.03 8.74
CA ARG A 115 21.13 37.72 9.93
C ARG A 115 20.52 38.19 11.26
N SER A 116 19.49 39.03 11.23
CA SER A 116 18.89 39.62 12.44
C SER A 116 17.41 39.28 12.66
N GLN A 117 16.88 38.29 11.96
CA GLN A 117 15.55 37.77 12.29
C GLN A 117 15.68 36.81 13.46
N LYS A 118 15.46 37.31 14.70
CA LYS A 118 15.10 36.49 15.87
C LYS A 118 14.28 35.29 15.39
N LYS A 119 14.64 34.05 15.76
CA LYS A 119 13.94 32.78 15.44
C LYS A 119 12.43 33.01 15.17
N LEU A 120 12.08 33.35 13.92
CA LEU A 120 10.70 33.72 13.57
C LEU A 120 9.81 32.48 13.57
N ILE A 121 10.44 31.31 13.41
CA ILE A 121 9.83 29.99 13.35
C ILE A 121 10.76 29.01 14.08
N SER A 122 10.17 28.05 14.81
CA SER A 122 10.94 26.97 15.44
C SER A 122 11.47 25.98 14.41
N THR A 123 12.66 25.43 14.69
CA THR A 123 13.38 24.48 13.83
C THR A 123 13.40 23.08 14.42
N ASP A 124 12.56 22.82 15.42
CA ASP A 124 12.42 21.50 16.04
C ASP A 124 11.96 20.44 15.03
N ASP A 125 12.38 19.19 15.26
CA ASP A 125 12.01 18.06 14.41
C ASP A 125 10.49 17.84 14.42
N LYS A 126 9.84 18.08 13.28
CA LYS A 126 8.41 17.86 13.10
C LYS A 126 8.17 16.60 12.30
N GLY A 127 7.59 15.60 12.94
CA GLY A 127 7.16 14.38 12.27
C GLY A 127 5.98 14.63 11.35
N VAL A 128 5.80 13.73 10.39
CA VAL A 128 4.63 13.71 9.51
C VAL A 128 3.35 13.41 10.31
N LYS A 129 2.31 14.24 10.13
CA LYS A 129 0.98 14.01 10.73
C LYS A 129 0.22 12.95 9.95
N ARG A 130 0.23 11.72 10.45
CA ARG A 130 -0.45 10.60 9.80
C ARG A 130 -1.92 10.52 10.21
N ARG A 131 -2.82 10.33 9.25
CA ARG A 131 -4.20 9.92 9.56
C ARG A 131 -4.19 8.50 10.09
N GLN A 132 -4.75 8.29 11.28
CA GLN A 132 -5.13 6.96 11.72
C GLN A 132 -6.16 6.45 10.72
N THR A 133 -5.77 5.48 9.89
CA THR A 133 -6.76 4.66 9.18
C THR A 133 -7.13 3.57 10.16
N GLU A 134 -8.43 3.32 10.32
CA GLU A 134 -8.88 2.12 11.02
C GLU A 134 -8.18 0.92 10.36
N ASN A 135 -7.49 0.13 11.19
CA ASN A 135 -6.90 -1.13 10.77
C ASN A 135 -8.04 -2.11 10.46
N VAL A 136 -8.64 -1.98 9.28
CA VAL A 136 -9.57 -2.99 8.76
C VAL A 136 -8.72 -4.13 8.18
N LEU A 137 -8.01 -4.83 9.07
CA LEU A 137 -7.47 -6.18 8.81
C LEU A 137 -8.58 -7.25 8.89
N ASP A 138 -9.84 -6.81 8.87
CA ASP A 138 -11.04 -7.60 9.11
C ASP A 138 -11.77 -7.97 7.81
N ASP A 139 -11.04 -8.07 6.70
CA ASP A 139 -11.49 -8.87 5.56
C ASP A 139 -10.30 -9.29 4.69
N PHE A 140 -9.58 -10.34 5.09
CA PHE A 140 -8.74 -11.08 4.14
C PHE A 140 -9.65 -11.93 3.21
N GLY A 141 -10.45 -11.22 2.41
CA GLY A 141 -10.83 -11.62 1.06
C GLY A 141 -9.76 -11.11 0.10
N ILE A 142 -8.52 -11.57 0.26
CA ILE A 142 -7.42 -11.24 -0.65
C ILE A 142 -7.81 -11.79 -2.02
N ASP A 143 -8.17 -10.92 -2.94
CA ASP A 143 -8.01 -11.21 -4.35
C ASP A 143 -6.53 -10.98 -4.66
N LEU A 144 -5.78 -12.08 -4.78
CA LEU A 144 -4.36 -12.06 -5.16
C LEU A 144 -4.15 -11.32 -6.51
N ALA A 145 -5.22 -11.14 -7.29
CA ALA A 145 -5.27 -10.38 -8.53
C ALA A 145 -5.07 -8.86 -8.33
N ASP A 146 -5.45 -8.28 -7.18
CA ASP A 146 -5.30 -6.83 -6.95
C ASP A 146 -3.83 -6.40 -6.81
N PHE A 147 -2.94 -7.34 -6.47
CA PHE A 147 -1.50 -7.11 -6.40
C PHE A 147 -0.75 -7.43 -7.71
N GLU A 148 -1.42 -7.90 -8.76
CA GLU A 148 -0.79 -8.12 -10.07
C GLU A 148 -0.45 -6.80 -10.80
N ASN A 149 -0.91 -5.65 -10.31
CA ASN A 149 -0.69 -4.34 -10.96
C ASN A 149 0.46 -3.48 -10.42
N VAL A 150 1.33 -3.99 -9.54
CA VAL A 150 2.53 -3.23 -9.06
C VAL A 150 3.84 -3.69 -9.75
N ASN A 151 3.73 -4.33 -10.92
CA ASN A 151 4.88 -4.47 -11.82
C ASN A 151 4.98 -3.23 -12.72
N ARG A 152 5.55 -2.13 -12.20
CA ARG A 152 6.02 -1.04 -13.08
C ARG A 152 7.11 -0.11 -12.56
N LEU A 153 7.81 -0.40 -11.46
CA LEU A 153 8.82 0.55 -10.93
C LEU A 153 10.14 -0.09 -10.49
N LYS A 154 10.67 -1.04 -11.25
CA LYS A 154 12.07 -1.46 -11.08
C LYS A 154 12.68 -1.87 -12.40
N GLU A 155 13.38 -0.94 -13.06
CA GLU A 155 14.51 -1.29 -13.93
C GLU A 155 15.30 -0.07 -14.43
N VAL A 156 15.65 0.89 -13.56
CA VAL A 156 16.79 1.75 -13.90
C VAL A 156 17.48 2.24 -12.62
N PHE A 157 18.79 2.03 -12.55
CA PHE A 157 19.73 2.50 -11.54
C PHE A 157 19.77 1.71 -10.21
N PHE A 158 20.94 1.70 -9.57
CA PHE A 158 21.19 1.33 -8.16
C PHE A 158 21.84 -0.02 -7.83
N ASP A 159 22.72 -0.55 -8.69
CA ASP A 159 23.73 -1.55 -8.33
C ASP A 159 24.82 -1.07 -7.33
N ARG A 160 24.60 0.03 -6.57
CA ARG A 160 25.69 0.67 -5.78
C ARG A 160 25.30 1.23 -4.42
N ILE A 161 24.28 0.71 -3.77
CA ILE A 161 24.11 0.95 -2.32
C ILE A 161 24.16 -0.39 -1.61
N ASP A 162 25.35 -0.75 -1.13
CA ASP A 162 25.55 -1.74 -0.08
C ASP A 162 24.85 -1.24 1.19
N LEU A 163 23.53 -1.42 1.23
CA LEU A 163 22.79 -1.44 2.48
C LEU A 163 23.04 -2.83 3.04
N GLU A 164 24.10 -2.94 3.86
CA GLU A 164 24.41 -4.11 4.67
C GLU A 164 23.12 -4.75 5.18
N GLU A 165 23.00 -6.07 4.97
CA GLU A 165 21.91 -6.91 5.47
C GLU A 165 21.93 -6.96 6.99
N THR A 166 21.57 -5.86 7.66
CA THR A 166 21.26 -5.89 9.08
C THR A 166 19.77 -6.19 9.22
N ASP A 167 19.48 -7.42 9.62
CA ASP A 167 18.18 -8.00 10.00
C ASP A 167 17.47 -7.28 11.17
N GLN A 168 17.84 -6.04 11.46
CA GLN A 168 17.25 -5.18 12.49
C GLN A 168 16.94 -3.81 11.91
N GLN A 169 16.08 -3.76 10.89
CA GLN A 169 15.47 -2.50 10.46
C GLN A 169 14.47 -2.04 11.52
N THR A 170 14.97 -1.35 12.53
CA THR A 170 14.14 -0.67 13.53
C THR A 170 13.29 0.42 12.86
N ASN A 171 12.00 0.53 13.23
CA ASN A 171 11.05 1.55 12.79
C ASN A 171 11.58 3.01 12.84
N ALA A 172 12.67 3.27 13.57
CA ALA A 172 13.33 4.57 13.70
C ALA A 172 13.89 5.13 12.37
N ASN A 173 14.32 4.28 11.42
CA ASN A 173 14.90 4.73 10.15
C ASN A 173 13.88 4.96 9.04
N ILE A 174 12.61 4.64 9.29
CA ILE A 174 11.53 4.80 8.32
C ILE A 174 10.93 6.20 8.41
N GLN A 175 10.93 6.85 9.57
CA GLN A 175 10.25 8.14 9.72
C GLN A 175 11.05 9.32 9.15
N ILE A 176 10.37 10.20 8.42
CA ILE A 176 10.90 11.52 8.06
C ILE A 176 10.43 12.58 9.04
N PHE A 177 11.29 13.57 9.23
CA PHE A 177 11.06 14.76 10.04
C PHE A 177 11.44 15.97 9.22
N PHE A 178 10.59 16.99 9.24
CA PHE A 178 10.85 18.30 8.65
C PHE A 178 11.34 19.25 9.74
N SER A 179 12.33 20.09 9.42
CA SER A 179 12.66 21.24 10.26
C SER A 179 11.68 22.39 10.02
N TYR A 180 11.20 22.53 8.78
CA TYR A 180 10.22 23.51 8.33
C TYR A 180 9.21 22.86 7.41
N THR A 181 7.93 23.17 7.59
CA THR A 181 6.90 22.89 6.58
C THR A 181 6.36 24.19 5.98
N PHE A 182 5.94 24.14 4.72
CA PHE A 182 5.34 25.30 4.06
C PHE A 182 4.03 25.73 4.74
N GLU A 183 3.25 24.77 5.23
CA GLU A 183 2.03 25.01 6.02
C GLU A 183 2.32 25.86 7.27
N GLU A 184 3.44 25.62 7.97
CA GLU A 184 3.79 26.40 9.16
C GLU A 184 4.23 27.82 8.84
N ILE A 185 4.99 28.01 7.76
CA ILE A 185 5.37 29.35 7.31
C ILE A 185 4.12 30.15 6.94
N GLN A 186 3.19 29.53 6.22
CA GLN A 186 1.90 30.13 5.87
C GLN A 186 1.09 30.50 7.13
N LYS A 187 0.95 29.57 8.10
CA LYS A 187 0.28 29.87 9.37
C LYS A 187 0.92 31.01 10.15
N LYS A 188 2.24 31.09 10.15
CA LYS A 188 2.96 32.19 10.82
C LYS A 188 2.76 33.52 10.12
N ILE A 189 2.70 33.53 8.78
CA ILE A 189 2.33 34.72 8.01
C ILE A 189 0.92 35.16 8.40
N GLU A 190 -0.06 34.26 8.40
CA GLU A 190 -1.44 34.56 8.80
C GLU A 190 -1.53 35.08 10.24
N GLU A 191 -0.74 34.53 11.16
CA GLU A 191 -0.69 34.98 12.57
C GLU A 191 -0.24 36.45 12.66
N TYR A 192 0.85 36.82 11.96
CA TYR A 192 1.31 38.20 11.93
C TYR A 192 0.35 39.14 11.20
N GLU A 193 -0.33 38.67 10.15
CA GLU A 193 -1.37 39.43 9.44
C GLU A 193 -2.59 39.69 10.34
N ARG A 194 -3.03 38.71 11.15
CA ARG A 194 -4.10 38.92 12.15
C ARG A 194 -3.67 39.89 13.26
N ILE A 195 -2.44 39.80 13.74
CA ILE A 195 -1.90 40.77 14.69
C ILE A 195 -2.00 42.17 14.08
N PHE A 196 -1.58 42.34 12.83
CA PHE A 196 -1.66 43.59 12.10
C PHE A 196 -3.09 44.15 12.02
N GLU A 197 -4.10 43.31 11.73
CA GLU A 197 -5.51 43.70 11.67
C GLU A 197 -6.10 44.10 13.04
N SER A 198 -5.61 43.49 14.13
CA SER A 198 -6.13 43.71 15.49
C SER A 198 -5.49 44.92 16.21
N LEU A 199 -4.25 45.29 15.87
CA LEU A 199 -3.47 46.34 16.51
C LEU A 199 -4.16 47.73 16.55
N PRO A 200 -4.90 48.19 15.52
CA PRO A 200 -5.60 49.49 15.55
C PRO A 200 -6.67 49.61 16.65
N ASN A 201 -7.17 48.49 17.17
CA ASN A 201 -8.21 48.43 18.20
C ASN A 201 -7.64 48.19 19.61
N SER A 202 -6.32 48.19 19.78
CA SER A 202 -5.67 47.95 21.07
C SER A 202 -5.65 49.21 21.97
N GLU A 203 -5.69 49.02 23.29
CA GLU A 203 -5.53 50.11 24.28
C GLU A 203 -4.05 50.57 24.44
N GLU A 204 -3.15 50.13 23.56
CA GLU A 204 -1.72 50.42 23.63
C GLU A 204 -1.38 51.85 23.16
N SER A 205 -0.21 52.34 23.57
CA SER A 205 0.29 53.65 23.12
C SER A 205 0.56 53.65 21.62
N ARG A 206 0.29 54.77 20.95
CA ARG A 206 0.48 54.93 19.48
C ARG A 206 1.89 54.55 19.01
N GLU A 207 2.92 54.88 19.78
CA GLU A 207 4.32 54.52 19.47
C GLU A 207 4.56 53.01 19.52
N MET A 208 3.98 52.31 20.52
CA MET A 208 4.07 50.84 20.60
C MET A 208 3.33 50.17 19.45
N ILE A 209 2.15 50.68 19.09
CA ILE A 209 1.38 50.18 17.95
C ILE A 209 2.20 50.31 16.66
N GLN A 210 2.80 51.48 16.41
CA GLN A 210 3.63 51.70 15.22
C GLN A 210 4.85 50.76 15.17
N GLN A 211 5.53 50.56 16.31
CA GLN A 211 6.67 49.65 16.39
C GLN A 211 6.24 48.20 16.11
N LYS A 212 5.17 47.71 16.76
CA LYS A 212 4.65 46.36 16.52
C LYS A 212 4.18 46.15 15.08
N MET A 213 3.56 47.16 14.47
CA MET A 213 3.18 47.13 13.06
C MET A 213 4.40 47.04 12.14
N HIS A 214 5.47 47.77 12.45
CA HIS A 214 6.72 47.72 11.68
C HIS A 214 7.37 46.33 11.79
N ASP A 215 7.50 45.80 13.01
CA ASP A 215 8.10 44.49 13.27
C ASP A 215 7.30 43.36 12.59
N ALA A 216 5.97 43.39 12.70
CA ALA A 216 5.09 42.40 12.08
C ALA A 216 5.16 42.45 10.55
N LYS A 217 5.18 43.65 9.94
CA LYS A 217 5.37 43.81 8.49
C LYS A 217 6.71 43.25 8.03
N GLN A 218 7.78 43.55 8.75
CA GLN A 218 9.11 43.05 8.43
C GLN A 218 9.17 41.51 8.54
N ALA A 219 8.52 40.93 9.56
CA ALA A 219 8.40 39.49 9.71
C ALA A 219 7.64 38.85 8.55
N VAL A 220 6.46 39.37 8.17
CA VAL A 220 5.66 38.86 7.04
C VAL A 220 6.44 38.92 5.73
N SER A 221 7.07 40.05 5.42
CA SER A 221 7.89 40.20 4.21
C SER A 221 9.05 39.20 4.19
N GLY A 222 9.73 39.00 5.33
CA GLY A 222 10.79 38.00 5.47
C GLY A 222 10.31 36.57 5.24
N LEU A 223 9.19 36.19 5.86
CA LEU A 223 8.62 34.86 5.72
C LEU A 223 8.13 34.58 4.29
N LYS A 224 7.49 35.56 3.63
CA LYS A 224 7.07 35.44 2.22
C LYS A 224 8.28 35.28 1.29
N LEU A 225 9.37 36.00 1.53
CA LEU A 225 10.60 35.87 0.75
C LEU A 225 11.22 34.48 0.91
N ILE A 226 11.29 33.97 2.14
CA ILE A 226 11.81 32.62 2.43
C ILE A 226 10.93 31.56 1.77
N LEU A 227 9.61 31.65 1.92
CA LEU A 227 8.66 30.70 1.34
C LEU A 227 8.80 30.64 -0.18
N SER A 228 8.76 31.80 -0.85
CA SER A 228 8.92 31.89 -2.30
C SER A 228 10.28 31.37 -2.76
N HIS A 229 11.34 31.63 -1.99
CA HIS A 229 12.66 31.09 -2.31
C HIS A 229 12.70 29.56 -2.20
N PHE A 230 12.13 28.99 -1.14
CA PHE A 230 12.09 27.53 -0.98
C PHE A 230 11.24 26.86 -2.06
N GLU A 231 10.06 27.39 -2.36
CA GLU A 231 9.19 26.88 -3.43
C GLU A 231 9.90 26.89 -4.79
N ASP A 232 10.56 28.01 -5.13
CA ASP A 232 11.36 28.13 -6.36
C ASP A 232 12.48 27.09 -6.40
N ARG A 233 13.28 27.00 -5.33
CA ARG A 233 14.44 26.09 -5.30
C ARG A 233 14.05 24.62 -5.32
N LEU A 234 12.99 24.21 -4.62
CA LEU A 234 12.56 22.80 -4.59
C LEU A 234 11.90 22.35 -5.89
N THR A 235 11.26 23.29 -6.61
CA THR A 235 10.52 23.01 -7.85
C THR A 235 11.39 23.15 -9.10
N ASN A 236 12.20 24.21 -9.17
CA ASN A 236 12.90 24.59 -10.41
C ASN A 236 14.33 24.02 -10.49
N ILE A 237 14.88 23.49 -9.40
CA ILE A 237 16.10 22.70 -9.48
C ILE A 237 15.73 21.32 -10.04
N GLY A 238 16.04 21.15 -11.32
CA GLY A 238 15.87 19.88 -12.01
C GLY A 238 16.65 18.74 -11.36
N ILE A 239 16.39 17.52 -11.84
CA ILE A 239 17.06 16.32 -11.34
C ILE A 239 18.58 16.46 -11.55
N PRO A 240 19.40 16.36 -10.49
CA PRO A 240 20.85 16.48 -10.59
C PRO A 240 21.44 15.47 -11.59
N SER A 241 22.37 15.91 -12.44
CA SER A 241 23.07 14.98 -13.34
C SER A 241 23.93 13.99 -12.55
N GLU A 242 24.29 12.86 -13.17
CA GLU A 242 25.18 11.89 -12.51
C GLU A 242 26.54 12.51 -12.17
N ASN A 243 27.05 13.39 -13.03
CA ASN A 243 28.31 14.11 -12.80
C ASN A 243 28.21 15.09 -11.63
N ASP A 244 27.13 15.87 -11.55
CA ASP A 244 26.89 16.76 -10.41
C ASP A 244 26.74 15.98 -9.12
N THR A 245 26.02 14.86 -9.17
CA THR A 245 25.83 13.95 -8.04
C THR A 245 27.16 13.47 -7.50
N ARG A 246 28.01 12.89 -8.36
CA ARG A 246 29.35 12.40 -7.96
C ARG A 246 30.22 13.51 -7.40
N ARG A 247 30.25 14.68 -8.06
CA ARG A 247 31.09 15.81 -7.65
C ARG A 247 30.63 16.38 -6.31
N LEU A 248 29.36 16.75 -6.18
CA LEU A 248 28.84 17.45 -5.00
C LEU A 248 28.73 16.54 -3.78
N PHE A 249 28.39 15.26 -3.97
CA PHE A 249 28.29 14.32 -2.86
C PHE A 249 29.64 14.03 -2.19
N THR A 250 30.75 14.16 -2.93
CA THR A 250 32.12 13.90 -2.45
C THR A 250 32.84 15.14 -1.92
N VAL A 251 32.23 16.34 -2.01
CA VAL A 251 32.83 17.57 -1.48
C VAL A 251 33.01 17.47 0.04
N GLU A 252 34.24 17.68 0.52
CA GLU A 252 34.52 17.70 1.96
C GLU A 252 34.03 19.00 2.63
N ASN A 253 34.28 20.16 2.00
CA ASN A 253 33.90 21.47 2.52
C ASN A 253 32.64 22.01 1.86
N VAL A 254 31.48 21.67 2.42
CA VAL A 254 30.17 22.12 1.92
C VAL A 254 29.94 23.64 2.02
N ASN A 255 30.74 24.37 2.80
CA ASN A 255 30.61 25.83 2.91
C ASN A 255 31.15 26.56 1.66
N ALA A 256 32.10 25.93 0.95
CA ALA A 256 32.68 26.47 -0.27
C ALA A 256 31.72 26.46 -1.46
N LEU A 257 30.59 25.73 -1.36
CA LEU A 257 29.57 25.65 -2.40
C LEU A 257 28.85 26.98 -2.57
N ASN A 258 28.58 27.35 -3.81
CA ASN A 258 27.75 28.52 -4.11
C ASN A 258 26.25 28.23 -3.85
N SER A 259 25.41 29.27 -3.85
CA SER A 259 23.97 29.12 -3.54
C SER A 259 23.29 28.03 -4.37
N ASN A 260 23.53 27.95 -5.68
CA ASN A 260 22.90 26.94 -6.52
C ASN A 260 23.37 25.52 -6.17
N GLU A 261 24.68 25.33 -6.00
CA GLU A 261 25.26 24.03 -5.67
C GLU A 261 24.77 23.47 -4.33
N ARG A 262 24.51 24.32 -3.34
CA ARG A 262 23.96 23.89 -2.04
C ARG A 262 22.58 23.28 -2.19
N TRP A 263 21.73 23.91 -3.00
CA TRP A 263 20.39 23.41 -3.26
C TRP A 263 20.40 22.17 -4.16
N VAL A 264 21.32 22.08 -5.12
CA VAL A 264 21.54 20.84 -5.89
C VAL A 264 21.99 19.71 -4.97
N LEU A 265 22.93 19.95 -4.05
CA LEU A 265 23.35 18.96 -3.05
C LEU A 265 22.21 18.55 -2.12
N TYR A 266 21.38 19.50 -1.69
CA TYR A 266 20.19 19.19 -0.91
C TYR A 266 19.19 18.33 -1.69
N LYS A 267 18.98 18.61 -2.98
CA LYS A 267 18.14 17.77 -3.86
C LYS A 267 18.73 16.36 -4.02
N ILE A 268 20.06 16.23 -4.16
CA ILE A 268 20.74 14.91 -4.19
C ILE A 268 20.39 14.09 -2.94
N TRP A 269 20.44 14.70 -1.75
CA TRP A 269 20.05 14.01 -0.52
C TRP A 269 18.57 13.56 -0.55
N ILE A 270 17.66 14.41 -1.01
CA ILE A 270 16.24 14.02 -1.18
C ILE A 270 16.10 12.83 -2.13
N GLU A 271 16.75 12.87 -3.29
CA GLU A 271 16.65 11.80 -4.29
C GLU A 271 17.25 10.47 -3.79
N PHE A 272 18.34 10.52 -3.01
CA PHE A 272 18.88 9.34 -2.33
C PHE A 272 17.92 8.79 -1.27
N LEU A 273 17.24 9.65 -0.53
CA LEU A 273 16.25 9.24 0.47
C LEU A 273 15.06 8.56 -0.20
N LYS A 274 14.50 9.17 -1.24
CA LYS A 274 13.42 8.60 -2.06
C LYS A 274 13.82 7.24 -2.63
N SER A 275 15.01 7.14 -3.22
CA SER A 275 15.52 5.89 -3.80
C SER A 275 15.65 4.79 -2.74
N GLY A 276 16.18 5.12 -1.56
CA GLY A 276 16.27 4.20 -0.43
C GLY A 276 14.89 3.71 0.03
N TYR A 277 13.91 4.61 0.11
CA TYR A 277 12.54 4.28 0.48
C TYR A 277 11.81 3.43 -0.58
N TRP A 278 11.96 3.72 -1.87
CA TRP A 278 11.41 2.86 -2.94
C TRP A 278 11.99 1.45 -2.89
N MET A 279 13.29 1.32 -2.63
CA MET A 279 13.91 0.00 -2.47
C MET A 279 13.36 -0.74 -1.25
N MET A 280 13.26 -0.06 -0.10
CA MET A 280 12.71 -0.62 1.13
C MET A 280 11.24 -1.03 0.95
N LEU A 281 10.43 -0.19 0.30
CA LEU A 281 9.03 -0.45 -0.02
C LEU A 281 8.90 -1.75 -0.81
N GLY A 282 9.66 -1.90 -1.90
CA GLY A 282 9.62 -3.13 -2.70
C GLY A 282 10.10 -4.38 -1.94
N LYS A 283 11.04 -4.24 -0.98
CA LYS A 283 11.45 -5.37 -0.10
C LYS A 283 10.33 -5.75 0.87
N LEU A 284 9.64 -4.76 1.45
CA LEU A 284 8.53 -4.97 2.38
C LEU A 284 7.29 -5.54 1.68
N GLU A 285 6.94 -5.05 0.49
CA GLU A 285 5.84 -5.58 -0.32
C GLU A 285 6.06 -7.06 -0.66
N GLU A 286 7.28 -7.43 -1.04
CA GLU A 286 7.61 -8.81 -1.32
C GLU A 286 7.57 -9.68 -0.04
N ARG A 287 8.06 -9.17 1.11
CA ARG A 287 7.93 -9.87 2.40
C ARG A 287 6.45 -10.04 2.80
N TYR A 288 5.62 -9.01 2.62
CA TYR A 288 4.19 -9.06 2.86
C TYR A 288 3.52 -10.13 1.98
N ARG A 289 3.85 -10.14 0.67
CA ARG A 289 3.32 -11.13 -0.29
C ARG A 289 3.68 -12.55 0.11
N ARG A 290 4.93 -12.80 0.53
CA ARG A 290 5.34 -14.12 1.06
C ARG A 290 4.60 -14.49 2.33
N GLY A 291 4.44 -13.55 3.27
CA GLY A 291 3.66 -13.73 4.49
C GLY A 291 2.19 -14.07 4.20
N ALA A 292 1.56 -13.35 3.27
CA ALA A 292 0.19 -13.57 2.84
C ALA A 292 -0.01 -14.96 2.22
N ARG A 293 0.92 -15.40 1.35
CA ARG A 293 0.90 -16.76 0.77
C ARG A 293 0.99 -17.82 1.86
N ARG A 294 1.95 -17.68 2.78
CA ARG A 294 2.12 -18.62 3.90
C ARG A 294 0.91 -18.64 4.83
N TYR A 295 0.31 -17.47 5.10
CA TYR A 295 -0.92 -17.37 5.88
C TYR A 295 -2.07 -18.10 5.19
N ASP A 296 -2.23 -17.90 3.87
CA ASP A 296 -3.27 -18.57 3.09
C ASP A 296 -3.05 -20.09 3.05
N GLU A 297 -1.83 -20.57 2.84
CA GLU A 297 -1.49 -22.00 2.89
C GLU A 297 -1.85 -22.64 4.24
N VAL A 298 -1.45 -22.02 5.35
CA VAL A 298 -1.77 -22.53 6.71
C VAL A 298 -3.28 -22.50 6.95
N ARG A 299 -3.96 -21.44 6.51
CA ARG A 299 -5.42 -21.30 6.62
C ARG A 299 -6.16 -22.34 5.79
N GLN A 300 -5.68 -22.64 4.58
CA GLN A 300 -6.29 -23.64 3.70
C GLN A 300 -6.28 -25.05 4.33
N PHE A 301 -5.29 -25.37 5.18
CA PHE A 301 -5.32 -26.63 5.94
C PHE A 301 -6.46 -26.70 6.95
N ASP A 302 -6.73 -25.60 7.66
CA ASP A 302 -7.86 -25.53 8.61
C ASP A 302 -9.19 -25.58 7.84
N ASP A 303 -9.27 -24.89 6.71
CA ASP A 303 -10.45 -24.93 5.84
C ASP A 303 -10.71 -26.34 5.32
N LEU A 304 -9.67 -27.05 4.86
CA LEU A 304 -9.79 -28.42 4.38
C LEU A 304 -10.38 -29.34 5.47
N ARG A 305 -9.96 -29.19 6.74
CA ARG A 305 -10.52 -29.99 7.85
C ARG A 305 -12.02 -29.74 8.06
N ILE A 306 -12.45 -28.48 7.94
CA ILE A 306 -13.86 -28.11 8.06
C ILE A 306 -14.65 -28.71 6.90
N VAL A 307 -14.13 -28.56 5.68
CA VAL A 307 -14.77 -29.00 4.45
C VAL A 307 -14.83 -30.53 4.35
N GLN A 308 -13.82 -31.25 4.85
CA GLN A 308 -13.79 -32.72 4.90
C GLN A 308 -14.88 -33.34 5.80
N GLN A 309 -15.43 -32.58 6.74
CA GLN A 309 -16.54 -33.03 7.60
C GLN A 309 -17.92 -32.84 6.94
N ALA A 310 -17.98 -32.17 5.78
CA ALA A 310 -19.21 -31.91 5.06
C ALA A 310 -19.51 -33.01 4.04
N ASP A 311 -20.79 -33.34 3.89
CA ASP A 311 -21.30 -34.23 2.84
C ASP A 311 -21.41 -33.49 1.50
N VAL A 312 -21.75 -32.20 1.54
CA VAL A 312 -21.91 -31.37 0.35
C VAL A 312 -21.14 -30.06 0.51
N VAL A 313 -20.33 -29.75 -0.52
CA VAL A 313 -19.53 -28.54 -0.57
C VAL A 313 -19.99 -27.69 -1.75
N GLY A 314 -20.65 -26.58 -1.45
CA GLY A 314 -21.06 -25.60 -2.46
C GLY A 314 -19.96 -24.55 -2.66
N ILE A 315 -19.49 -24.39 -3.90
CA ILE A 315 -18.42 -23.46 -4.25
C ILE A 315 -18.69 -22.84 -5.62
N THR A 316 -18.33 -21.57 -5.82
CA THR A 316 -18.43 -20.96 -7.17
C THR A 316 -17.36 -21.50 -8.10
N THR A 317 -17.66 -21.60 -9.39
CA THR A 317 -16.75 -22.15 -10.41
C THR A 317 -15.39 -21.45 -10.45
N THR A 318 -15.37 -20.11 -10.33
CA THR A 318 -14.13 -19.33 -10.23
C THR A 318 -13.32 -19.70 -8.97
N THR A 319 -13.98 -19.86 -7.82
CA THR A 319 -13.28 -20.21 -6.57
C THR A 319 -12.77 -21.64 -6.62
N ALA A 320 -13.54 -22.56 -7.22
CA ALA A 320 -13.15 -23.95 -7.41
C ALA A 320 -11.89 -24.06 -8.29
N ALA A 321 -11.83 -23.31 -9.39
CA ALA A 321 -10.65 -23.25 -10.25
C ALA A 321 -9.40 -22.70 -9.55
N ARG A 322 -9.56 -21.85 -8.53
CA ARG A 322 -8.47 -21.33 -7.68
C ARG A 322 -8.04 -22.32 -6.58
N LEU A 323 -8.97 -23.06 -6.00
CA LEU A 323 -8.74 -23.97 -4.86
C LEU A 323 -8.37 -25.41 -5.27
N GLN A 324 -7.56 -25.56 -6.32
CA GLN A 324 -7.22 -26.88 -6.89
C GLN A 324 -6.54 -27.81 -5.88
N ALA A 325 -5.65 -27.27 -5.03
CA ALA A 325 -4.97 -28.03 -4.00
C ALA A 325 -5.96 -28.59 -2.97
N MET A 326 -6.89 -27.76 -2.49
CA MET A 326 -7.94 -28.18 -1.56
C MET A 326 -8.85 -29.24 -2.19
N LEU A 327 -9.30 -29.05 -3.45
CA LEU A 327 -10.17 -30.02 -4.12
C LEU A 327 -9.46 -31.36 -4.36
N ARG A 328 -8.16 -31.35 -4.65
CA ARG A 328 -7.34 -32.56 -4.80
C ARG A 328 -7.24 -33.34 -3.48
N GLU A 329 -7.11 -32.65 -2.35
CA GLU A 329 -7.08 -33.29 -1.03
C GLU A 329 -8.47 -33.67 -0.50
N LEU A 330 -9.52 -32.94 -0.90
CA LEU A 330 -10.90 -33.29 -0.60
C LEU A 330 -11.34 -34.57 -1.31
N LYS A 331 -10.76 -34.85 -2.49
CA LYS A 331 -11.01 -36.07 -3.30
C LYS A 331 -12.49 -36.28 -3.61
N PRO A 332 -13.22 -35.27 -4.13
CA PRO A 332 -14.63 -35.41 -4.44
C PRO A 332 -14.83 -36.46 -5.53
N LYS A 333 -15.64 -37.49 -5.23
CA LYS A 333 -15.98 -38.53 -6.20
C LYS A 333 -17.07 -38.09 -7.18
N ILE A 334 -17.93 -37.18 -6.74
CA ILE A 334 -19.06 -36.66 -7.52
C ILE A 334 -18.91 -35.14 -7.58
N VAL A 335 -18.95 -34.59 -8.78
CA VAL A 335 -18.92 -33.14 -9.02
C VAL A 335 -20.16 -32.77 -9.82
N ILE A 336 -20.93 -31.81 -9.30
CA ILE A 336 -22.11 -31.26 -9.97
C ILE A 336 -21.80 -29.81 -10.33
N VAL A 337 -21.98 -29.46 -11.60
CA VAL A 337 -21.79 -28.10 -12.11
C VAL A 337 -23.14 -27.59 -12.61
N GLU A 338 -23.69 -26.62 -11.89
CA GLU A 338 -24.84 -25.82 -12.34
C GLU A 338 -24.39 -24.74 -13.32
N GLU A 339 -25.31 -24.26 -14.17
CA GLU A 339 -25.07 -23.24 -15.19
C GLU A 339 -23.90 -23.60 -16.12
N ALA A 340 -23.65 -24.90 -16.34
CA ALA A 340 -22.44 -25.39 -17.02
C ALA A 340 -22.27 -24.89 -18.45
N ALA A 341 -23.35 -24.41 -19.09
CA ALA A 341 -23.31 -23.79 -20.40
C ALA A 341 -22.67 -22.39 -20.39
N GLU A 342 -22.71 -21.68 -19.26
CA GLU A 342 -22.20 -20.31 -19.06
C GLU A 342 -20.79 -20.27 -18.45
N VAL A 343 -20.20 -21.45 -18.17
CA VAL A 343 -18.91 -21.57 -17.49
C VAL A 343 -17.81 -21.89 -18.50
N LEU A 344 -16.68 -21.18 -18.40
CA LEU A 344 -15.48 -21.47 -19.18
C LEU A 344 -15.03 -22.91 -18.93
N GLU A 345 -14.74 -23.64 -20.01
CA GLU A 345 -14.22 -25.01 -19.94
C GLU A 345 -13.03 -25.12 -18.98
N ALA A 346 -12.09 -24.16 -19.06
CA ALA A 346 -10.90 -24.12 -18.22
C ALA A 346 -11.22 -24.14 -16.72
N HIS A 347 -12.29 -23.46 -16.29
CA HIS A 347 -12.70 -23.45 -14.89
C HIS A 347 -13.25 -24.81 -14.44
N ILE A 348 -14.03 -25.49 -15.31
CA ILE A 348 -14.53 -26.83 -15.00
C ILE A 348 -13.37 -27.81 -14.91
N VAL A 349 -12.48 -27.83 -15.91
CA VAL A 349 -11.32 -28.74 -15.96
C VAL A 349 -10.40 -28.53 -14.76
N ALA A 350 -10.10 -27.28 -14.40
CA ALA A 350 -9.29 -26.95 -13.23
C ALA A 350 -9.91 -27.40 -11.89
N SER A 351 -11.24 -27.51 -11.84
CA SER A 351 -11.98 -27.93 -10.64
C SER A 351 -12.09 -29.44 -10.48
N LEU A 352 -11.71 -30.22 -11.51
CA LEU A 352 -11.74 -31.68 -11.46
C LEU A 352 -10.42 -32.24 -10.91
N SER A 353 -10.52 -33.36 -10.20
CA SER A 353 -9.35 -34.13 -9.74
C SER A 353 -9.38 -35.54 -10.32
N VAL A 354 -8.24 -36.24 -10.25
CA VAL A 354 -8.14 -37.66 -10.64
C VAL A 354 -9.07 -38.59 -9.83
N TYR A 355 -9.64 -38.08 -8.74
CA TYR A 355 -10.58 -38.81 -7.88
C TYR A 355 -12.04 -38.64 -8.31
N CYS A 356 -12.33 -37.72 -9.23
CA CYS A 356 -13.68 -37.54 -9.76
C CYS A 356 -14.09 -38.77 -10.59
N GLN A 357 -15.17 -39.42 -10.17
CA GLN A 357 -15.74 -40.61 -10.81
C GLN A 357 -17.02 -40.30 -11.57
N HIS A 358 -17.75 -39.25 -11.14
CA HIS A 358 -18.99 -38.82 -11.76
C HIS A 358 -19.03 -37.30 -11.88
N LEU A 359 -19.07 -36.80 -13.11
CA LEU A 359 -19.30 -35.40 -13.43
C LEU A 359 -20.72 -35.22 -13.96
N ILE A 360 -21.52 -34.39 -13.29
CA ILE A 360 -22.87 -34.01 -13.71
C ILE A 360 -22.84 -32.54 -14.13
N LEU A 361 -23.16 -32.28 -15.39
CA LEU A 361 -23.24 -30.93 -15.93
C LEU A 361 -24.71 -30.58 -16.19
N ILE A 362 -25.18 -29.50 -15.58
CA ILE A 362 -26.55 -28.99 -15.75
C ILE A 362 -26.43 -27.59 -16.35
N GLY A 363 -27.07 -27.36 -17.49
CA GLY A 363 -27.07 -26.07 -18.15
C GLY A 363 -27.92 -26.07 -19.41
N ASP A 364 -28.04 -24.89 -20.02
CA ASP A 364 -28.76 -24.71 -21.27
C ASP A 364 -27.83 -24.16 -22.36
N HIS A 365 -27.41 -25.03 -23.28
CA HIS A 365 -26.53 -24.68 -24.39
C HIS A 365 -27.21 -23.81 -25.48
N LYS A 366 -28.51 -23.49 -25.32
CA LYS A 366 -29.24 -22.54 -26.15
C LYS A 366 -29.31 -21.14 -25.52
N GLN A 367 -28.87 -20.99 -24.27
CA GLN A 367 -28.80 -19.70 -23.58
C GLN A 367 -27.40 -19.10 -23.71
N LEU A 368 -26.96 -18.33 -22.70
CA LEU A 368 -25.70 -17.60 -22.73
C LEU A 368 -24.52 -18.57 -22.77
N ARG A 369 -23.46 -18.12 -23.46
CA ARG A 369 -22.14 -18.76 -23.45
C ARG A 369 -21.23 -18.05 -22.44
N PRO A 370 -20.15 -18.70 -21.97
CA PRO A 370 -19.12 -18.01 -21.22
C PRO A 370 -18.51 -16.87 -22.05
N SER A 371 -18.12 -15.79 -21.37
CA SER A 371 -17.47 -14.64 -21.98
C SER A 371 -15.98 -14.60 -21.61
N PRO A 372 -15.06 -14.88 -22.55
CA PRO A 372 -13.62 -14.70 -22.33
C PRO A 372 -13.26 -13.23 -22.08
N SER A 373 -12.13 -12.99 -21.41
CA SER A 373 -11.63 -11.64 -21.09
C SER A 373 -11.33 -10.78 -22.31
N GLU A 374 -11.01 -11.41 -23.44
CA GLU A 374 -10.82 -10.75 -24.73
C GLU A 374 -11.72 -11.34 -25.80
N TYR A 375 -12.42 -10.50 -26.55
CA TYR A 375 -13.34 -10.92 -27.61
C TYR A 375 -12.66 -11.80 -28.69
N LYS A 376 -11.39 -11.50 -29.04
CA LYS A 376 -10.63 -12.26 -30.03
C LYS A 376 -10.41 -13.72 -29.59
N LEU A 377 -10.28 -13.96 -28.30
CA LEU A 377 -10.11 -15.31 -27.75
C LEU A 377 -11.35 -16.18 -27.96
N GLY A 378 -12.55 -15.58 -27.83
CA GLY A 378 -13.79 -16.26 -28.22
C GLY A 378 -13.87 -16.46 -29.73
N LYS A 379 -13.67 -15.40 -30.51
CA LYS A 379 -13.89 -15.41 -31.97
C LYS A 379 -12.92 -16.34 -32.73
N ASP A 380 -11.63 -16.24 -32.45
CA ASP A 380 -10.59 -16.88 -33.27
C ASP A 380 -10.20 -18.26 -32.70
N TYR A 381 -10.36 -18.45 -31.39
CA TYR A 381 -9.92 -19.67 -30.68
C TYR A 381 -11.07 -20.44 -30.01
N HIS A 382 -12.32 -19.98 -30.15
CA HIS A 382 -13.52 -20.65 -29.62
C HIS A 382 -13.49 -20.88 -28.10
N LEU A 383 -12.83 -19.98 -27.36
CA LEU A 383 -12.76 -20.05 -25.89
C LEU A 383 -14.10 -19.68 -25.20
N ASP A 384 -15.09 -19.22 -25.97
CA ASP A 384 -16.48 -19.03 -25.54
C ASP A 384 -17.32 -20.33 -25.61
N VAL A 385 -16.77 -21.43 -26.12
CA VAL A 385 -17.47 -22.72 -26.12
C VAL A 385 -17.24 -23.42 -24.78
N SER A 386 -18.31 -23.64 -24.02
CA SER A 386 -18.24 -24.35 -22.74
C SER A 386 -17.96 -25.84 -22.92
N LEU A 387 -17.45 -26.49 -21.85
CA LEU A 387 -17.28 -27.95 -21.84
C LEU A 387 -18.61 -28.66 -22.13
N PHE A 388 -19.70 -28.12 -21.58
CA PHE A 388 -21.05 -28.64 -21.76
C PHE A 388 -21.46 -28.62 -23.25
N GLU A 389 -21.33 -27.47 -23.92
CA GLU A 389 -21.64 -27.36 -25.35
C GLU A 389 -20.74 -28.26 -26.20
N ARG A 390 -19.45 -28.34 -25.86
CA ARG A 390 -18.48 -29.17 -26.60
C ARG A 390 -18.79 -30.66 -26.50
N LEU A 391 -19.19 -31.16 -25.32
CA LEU A 391 -19.57 -32.57 -25.15
C LEU A 391 -20.83 -32.92 -25.97
N ILE A 392 -21.81 -32.02 -26.01
CA ILE A 392 -23.02 -32.19 -26.85
C ILE A 392 -22.64 -32.26 -28.33
N LYS A 393 -21.79 -31.33 -28.80
CA LYS A 393 -21.30 -31.33 -30.19
C LYS A 393 -20.55 -32.61 -30.56
N ASN A 394 -19.90 -33.24 -29.59
CA ASN A 394 -19.18 -34.50 -29.76
C ASN A 394 -20.06 -35.76 -29.59
N GLY A 395 -21.39 -35.60 -29.51
CA GLY A 395 -22.33 -36.72 -29.49
C GLY A 395 -22.49 -37.40 -28.13
N VAL A 396 -22.10 -36.73 -27.03
CA VAL A 396 -22.40 -37.22 -25.68
C VAL A 396 -23.91 -37.13 -25.43
N ASN A 397 -24.50 -38.23 -24.95
CA ASN A 397 -25.92 -38.29 -24.62
C ASN A 397 -26.26 -37.27 -23.51
N PHE A 398 -27.38 -36.57 -23.68
CA PHE A 398 -27.90 -35.63 -22.70
C PHE A 398 -29.41 -35.80 -22.52
N HIS A 399 -29.93 -35.34 -21.38
CA HIS A 399 -31.34 -35.38 -21.06
C HIS A 399 -31.93 -33.97 -21.03
N ILE A 400 -33.13 -33.81 -21.57
CA ILE A 400 -33.88 -32.55 -21.56
C ILE A 400 -35.03 -32.67 -20.58
N LEU A 401 -35.18 -31.68 -19.69
CA LEU A 401 -36.35 -31.55 -18.83
C LEU A 401 -37.48 -30.91 -19.66
N ASN A 402 -38.58 -31.64 -19.85
CA ASN A 402 -39.65 -31.27 -20.79
C ASN A 402 -40.87 -30.61 -20.14
N THR A 403 -40.80 -30.29 -18.85
CA THR A 403 -41.89 -29.64 -18.10
C THR A 403 -41.31 -28.44 -17.38
N GLN A 404 -41.91 -27.28 -17.60
CA GLN A 404 -41.45 -25.99 -17.11
C GLN A 404 -42.18 -25.58 -15.83
#